data_AF-A0A4S4B0N5-F1
#
_entry.id   AF-A0A4S4B0N5-F1
#
_cell.length_a   1.000
_cell.length_b   1.000
_cell.length_c   1.000
_cell.angle_alpha   90.00
_cell.angle_beta   90.00
_cell.angle_gamma   90.00
#
_symmetry.space_group_name_H-M   'P 1'
#
loop_
_entity.id
_entity.type
_entity.pdbx_description
1 polymer ?
#
loop_
_entity_poly.entity_id
_entity_poly.type
_entity_poly.pdbx_seq_one_letter_code
_entity_poly.pdbx_strand_id
1 'polypeptide(L)'
;MTTTTPHTIRAVPLQPADLPVIEQVLAGIRPRIQADGGDIELHSASGDTVVVRMQGKCMGCIQSGETLGAIRRQLMHALGKAVRVIPALER
;
A
#
# COMPACT_ATOMS: atom_id res chain seq x y z
N MET A 1 4.59 20.74 -38.16
CA MET A 1 3.72 19.57 -37.88
C MET A 1 4.69 18.44 -37.54
N THR A 2 4.82 17.86 -36.36
CA THR A 2 4.01 17.79 -35.14
C THR A 2 4.97 17.36 -34.02
N THR A 3 4.84 17.99 -32.87
CA THR A 3 5.56 17.73 -31.62
C THR A 3 5.15 16.37 -31.07
N THR A 4 6.01 15.36 -31.13
CA THR A 4 5.78 14.10 -30.41
C THR A 4 6.64 14.08 -29.16
N THR A 5 6.13 14.75 -28.13
CA THR A 5 6.62 14.61 -26.76
C THR A 5 6.29 13.20 -26.28
N PRO A 6 7.25 12.37 -25.87
CA PRO A 6 6.93 11.10 -25.23
C PRO A 6 6.30 11.41 -23.86
N HIS A 7 5.03 11.06 -23.69
CA HIS A 7 4.37 11.04 -22.39
C HIS A 7 4.99 9.90 -21.57
N THR A 8 6.14 10.18 -20.96
CA THR A 8 6.71 9.36 -19.89
C THR A 8 5.64 9.21 -18.82
N ILE A 9 5.25 7.97 -18.57
CA ILE A 9 4.37 7.55 -17.49
C ILE A 9 5.08 7.94 -16.20
N ARG A 10 4.86 9.18 -15.75
CA ARG A 10 5.56 9.74 -14.60
C ARG A 10 4.97 9.04 -13.40
N ALA A 11 5.69 8.06 -12.86
CA ALA A 11 5.45 7.55 -11.52
C ALA A 11 5.53 8.77 -10.59
N VAL A 12 4.39 9.36 -10.28
CA VAL A 12 4.32 10.48 -9.35
C VAL A 12 4.74 9.91 -8.00
N PRO A 13 5.89 10.35 -7.44
CA PRO A 13 6.32 9.85 -6.16
C PRO A 13 5.27 10.25 -5.12
N LEU A 14 4.83 9.29 -4.32
CA LEU A 14 4.18 9.45 -3.04
C LEU A 14 4.89 10.57 -2.30
N GLN A 15 4.16 11.65 -2.07
CA GLN A 15 4.65 12.82 -1.37
C GLN A 15 4.27 12.67 0.10
N PRO A 16 4.94 13.37 1.03
CA PRO A 16 4.56 13.34 2.43
C PRO A 16 3.09 13.77 2.69
N ALA A 17 2.47 14.47 1.73
CA ALA A 17 1.05 14.82 1.77
C ALA A 17 0.09 13.61 1.60
N ASP A 18 0.57 12.48 1.06
CA ASP A 18 -0.21 11.26 0.87
C ASP A 18 -0.27 10.39 2.15
N LEU A 19 0.64 10.61 3.14
CA LEU A 19 0.66 9.88 4.42
C LEU A 19 -0.69 9.88 5.16
N PRO A 20 -1.35 11.03 5.40
CA PRO A 20 -2.62 11.04 6.13
C PRO A 20 -3.72 10.24 5.43
N VAL A 21 -3.73 10.22 4.09
CA VAL A 21 -4.65 9.39 3.31
C VAL A 21 -4.37 7.91 3.52
N ILE A 22 -3.08 7.53 3.48
CA ILE A 22 -2.65 6.16 3.72
C ILE A 22 -3.02 5.72 5.15
N GLU A 23 -2.79 6.56 6.15
CA GLU A 23 -3.15 6.30 7.54
C GLU A 23 -4.66 6.15 7.73
N GLN A 24 -5.48 7.00 7.11
CA GLN A 24 -6.95 6.86 7.16
C GLN A 24 -7.40 5.54 6.54
N VAL A 25 -6.84 5.16 5.40
CA VAL A 25 -7.13 3.89 4.73
C VAL A 25 -6.70 2.72 5.62
N LEU A 26 -5.50 2.76 6.19
CA LEU A 26 -5.00 1.74 7.11
C LEU A 26 -5.85 1.63 8.36
N ALA A 27 -6.27 2.75 8.96
CA ALA A 27 -7.11 2.76 10.15
C ALA A 27 -8.46 2.07 9.91
N GLY A 28 -9.05 2.24 8.72
CA GLY A 28 -10.26 1.52 8.34
C GLY A 28 -10.05 0.01 8.10
N ILE A 29 -8.85 -0.41 7.69
CA ILE A 29 -8.52 -1.81 7.43
C ILE A 29 -8.01 -2.54 8.68
N ARG A 30 -7.37 -1.84 9.63
CA ARG A 30 -6.87 -2.39 10.90
C ARG A 30 -7.82 -3.38 11.59
N PRO A 31 -9.12 -3.05 11.86
CA PRO A 31 -10.01 -3.98 12.53
C PRO A 31 -10.26 -5.27 11.73
N ARG A 32 -10.19 -5.20 10.40
CA ARG A 32 -10.32 -6.36 9.51
C ARG A 32 -9.10 -7.27 9.56
N ILE A 33 -7.90 -6.70 9.67
CA ILE A 33 -6.64 -7.46 9.81
C ILE A 33 -6.51 -8.05 11.21
N GLN A 34 -6.92 -7.31 12.25
CA GLN A 34 -6.97 -7.81 13.63
C GLN A 34 -7.97 -8.95 13.80
N ALA A 35 -9.13 -8.88 13.12
CA ALA A 35 -10.08 -10.00 13.08
C ALA A 35 -9.48 -11.27 12.47
N ASP A 36 -8.55 -11.12 11.53
CA ASP A 36 -7.81 -12.20 10.88
C ASP A 36 -6.62 -12.70 11.72
N GLY A 37 -6.36 -12.09 12.88
CA GLY A 37 -5.28 -12.45 13.79
C GLY A 37 -3.92 -11.86 13.41
N GLY A 38 -3.91 -10.70 12.77
CA GLY A 38 -2.72 -9.92 12.48
C GLY A 38 -2.82 -8.44 12.87
N ASP A 39 -1.83 -7.66 12.49
CA ASP A 39 -1.82 -6.20 12.66
C ASP A 39 -1.15 -5.53 11.46
N ILE A 40 -1.50 -4.27 11.20
CA ILE A 40 -0.92 -3.48 10.11
C ILE A 40 -0.63 -2.06 10.58
N GLU A 41 0.61 -1.62 10.38
CA GLU A 41 1.05 -0.25 10.63
C GLU A 41 1.81 0.32 9.43
N LEU A 42 1.67 1.63 9.21
CA LEU A 42 2.48 2.34 8.24
C LEU A 42 3.92 2.46 8.78
N HIS A 43 4.90 1.96 8.04
CA HIS A 43 6.30 2.10 8.43
C HIS A 43 6.97 3.25 7.67
N SER A 44 6.81 3.28 6.35
CA SER A 44 7.37 4.31 5.47
C SER A 44 6.66 4.31 4.13
N ALA A 45 6.46 5.47 3.51
CA ALA A 45 5.97 5.57 2.14
C ALA A 45 6.95 6.44 1.34
N SER A 46 7.45 5.93 0.20
CA SER A 46 8.44 6.63 -0.62
C SER A 46 8.32 6.22 -2.08
N GLY A 47 8.39 7.19 -3.00
CA GLY A 47 8.32 6.90 -4.44
C GLY A 47 6.96 6.28 -4.79
N ASP A 48 6.90 5.09 -5.36
CA ASP A 48 5.66 4.34 -5.58
C ASP A 48 5.43 3.24 -4.53
N THR A 49 6.30 3.15 -3.53
CA THR A 49 6.36 2.04 -2.59
C THR A 49 5.89 2.45 -1.20
N VAL A 50 4.92 1.71 -0.67
CA VAL A 50 4.43 1.83 0.71
C VAL A 50 4.92 0.62 1.49
N VAL A 51 5.81 0.87 2.43
CA VAL A 51 6.31 -0.10 3.40
C VAL A 51 5.38 -0.10 4.59
N VAL A 52 4.74 -1.24 4.83
CA VAL A 52 3.84 -1.44 5.97
C VAL A 52 4.42 -2.54 6.86
N ARG A 53 4.43 -2.31 8.17
CA ARG A 53 4.65 -3.40 9.14
C ARG A 53 3.38 -4.23 9.18
N MET A 54 3.48 -5.48 8.80
CA MET A 54 2.39 -6.43 9.00
C MET A 54 2.84 -7.44 10.04
N GLN A 55 2.03 -7.64 11.08
CA GLN A 55 2.25 -8.68 12.09
C GLN A 55 1.15 -9.75 11.98
N GLY A 56 1.45 -10.99 12.36
CA GLY A 56 0.45 -12.06 12.47
C GLY A 56 0.67 -13.27 11.57
N LYS A 57 -0.30 -14.19 11.60
CA LYS A 57 -0.27 -15.51 10.93
C LYS A 57 -0.30 -15.45 9.39
N CYS A 58 -0.67 -14.31 8.83
CA CYS A 58 -0.92 -14.14 7.40
C CYS A 58 0.31 -13.74 6.57
N MET A 59 1.48 -13.58 7.20
CA MET A 59 2.77 -13.30 6.55
C MET A 59 3.38 -14.51 5.79
N GLY A 60 2.60 -15.57 5.52
CA GLY A 60 3.10 -16.75 4.81
C GLY A 60 2.09 -17.81 4.39
N CYS A 61 0.78 -17.59 4.59
CA CYS A 61 -0.24 -18.57 4.25
C CYS A 61 -0.92 -18.24 2.92
N ILE A 62 -1.06 -19.22 2.03
CA ILE A 62 -1.60 -19.13 0.65
C ILE A 62 -2.99 -18.48 0.57
N GLN A 63 -3.78 -18.48 1.65
CA GLN A 63 -5.10 -17.81 1.73
C GLN A 63 -5.04 -16.30 2.06
N SER A 64 -3.90 -15.78 2.53
CA SER A 64 -3.73 -14.36 2.88
C SER A 64 -3.66 -13.44 1.66
N GLY A 65 -3.60 -14.02 0.45
CA GLY A 65 -3.52 -13.30 -0.82
C GLY A 65 -4.74 -12.41 -1.10
N GLU A 66 -5.93 -12.80 -0.62
CA GLU A 66 -7.14 -11.98 -0.75
C GLU A 66 -7.09 -10.73 0.11
N THR A 67 -6.63 -10.86 1.36
CA THR A 67 -6.49 -9.74 2.30
C THR A 67 -5.41 -8.76 1.83
N LEU A 68 -4.23 -9.25 1.45
CA LEU A 68 -3.16 -8.43 0.87
C LEU A 68 -3.58 -7.75 -0.44
N GLY A 69 -4.28 -8.48 -1.31
CA GLY A 69 -4.84 -7.95 -2.54
C GLY A 69 -5.86 -6.85 -2.30
N ALA A 70 -6.71 -6.99 -1.28
CA ALA A 70 -7.69 -5.98 -0.90
C ALA A 70 -7.02 -4.69 -0.41
N ILE A 71 -6.01 -4.78 0.45
CA ILE A 71 -5.26 -3.62 0.95
C ILE A 71 -4.60 -2.87 -0.20
N ARG A 72 -3.91 -3.57 -1.09
CA ARG A 72 -3.26 -2.97 -2.27
C ARG A 72 -4.27 -2.24 -3.15
N ARG A 73 -5.41 -2.88 -3.46
CA ARG A 73 -6.48 -2.25 -4.26
C ARG A 73 -7.04 -1.01 -3.56
N GLN A 74 -7.23 -1.05 -2.25
CA GLN A 74 -7.81 0.05 -1.49
C GLN A 74 -6.87 1.26 -1.42
N LEU A 75 -5.57 1.05 -1.21
CA LEU A 75 -4.59 2.13 -1.33
C LEU A 75 -4.52 2.68 -2.76
N MET A 76 -4.45 1.81 -3.79
CA MET A 76 -4.45 2.25 -5.18
C MET A 76 -5.68 3.09 -5.53
N HIS A 77 -6.86 2.71 -5.02
CA HIS A 77 -8.10 3.43 -5.26
C HIS A 77 -8.15 4.78 -4.53
N ALA A 78 -7.75 4.81 -3.26
CA ALA A 78 -7.76 6.03 -2.45
C ALA A 78 -6.74 7.08 -2.93
N LEU A 79 -5.56 6.63 -3.33
CA LEU A 79 -4.48 7.49 -3.83
C LEU A 79 -4.62 7.80 -5.32
N GLY A 80 -5.38 7.00 -6.08
CA GLY A 80 -5.49 7.10 -7.53
C GLY A 80 -4.18 6.86 -8.27
N LYS A 81 -3.20 6.22 -7.62
CA LYS A 81 -1.84 5.99 -8.10
C LYS A 81 -1.51 4.51 -8.03
N ALA A 82 -0.66 4.04 -8.96
CA ALA A 82 -0.13 2.69 -8.88
C ALA A 82 0.87 2.61 -7.72
N VAL A 83 0.47 1.98 -6.61
CA VAL A 83 1.32 1.81 -5.42
C VAL A 83 1.70 0.36 -5.18
N ARG A 84 2.95 0.15 -4.80
CA ARG A 84 3.50 -1.14 -4.41
C ARG A 84 3.52 -1.24 -2.90
N VAL A 85 2.74 -2.16 -2.35
CA VAL A 85 2.74 -2.43 -0.91
C VAL A 85 3.76 -3.53 -0.62
N ILE A 86 4.69 -3.25 0.27
CA ILE A 86 5.74 -4.20 0.68
C ILE A 86 5.67 -4.36 2.21
N PRO A 87 5.62 -5.59 2.72
CA PRO A 87 5.74 -5.81 4.16
C PRO A 87 7.17 -5.47 4.62
N ALA A 88 7.28 -4.78 5.76
CA ALA A 88 8.54 -4.60 6.46
C ALA A 88 8.98 -5.96 7.02
N LEU A 89 9.69 -6.75 6.20
CA LEU A 89 10.33 -7.99 6.62
C LEU A 89 11.56 -7.64 7.45
N GLU A 90 11.39 -7.54 8.76
CA GLU A 90 12.53 -7.56 9.69
C GLU A 90 12.91 -9.04 9.87
N ARG A 91 14.04 -9.43 9.30
CA ARG A 91 14.61 -10.79 9.31
C ARG A 91 15.10 -11.16 10.71
#